data_AF-A0A7K4N9T0-F1
#
_entry.id   AF-A0A7K4N9T0-F1
#
_cell.length_a   1.000
_cell.length_b   1.000
_cell.length_c   1.000
_cell.angle_alpha   90.00
_cell.angle_beta   90.00
_cell.angle_gamma   90.00
#
_symmetry.space_group_name_H-M   'P 1'
#
loop_
_entity.id
_entity.type
_entity.pdbx_description
1 polymer ?
#
loop_
_entity_poly.entity_id
_entity_poly.type
_entity_poly.pdbx_seq_one_letter_code
_entity_poly.pdbx_strand_id
1 'polypeptide(L)'
;MSIETQHPASDPKQQVYRTTSERTVYMMVIMLGICIVGGIIFFSMWDYWISTPAPVVAMMAGEADLAAPATATGKTITQDLTFIESSDFRTLAFNALPGEDDNNPTVHMNVGDTVVFNVDNGGISFHAFGVTQGTEGIAGIIPGSEIGTMSNALKPGEGGSSEFIAGEEGTYYYICTVPGHREQGMVGEIIVGPAQGGGSSGKAAAPTGVSHEFTFNFVESDDFRTLAFNALPGEDGHNPEIRVNSGDEVTITANNMGKSFHAFGVVSNPEDFNSVIWDSAIAAMANPLKPGEGGSTTFIAGAPGTYYYICTVPGHALQGMQGSFIVE
;
A
#
# COMPACT_ATOMS: atom_id res chain seq x y z
N MET A 1 -45.17 -85.09 -7.77
CA MET A 1 -43.83 -84.75 -8.31
C MET A 1 -43.08 -84.06 -7.20
N SER A 2 -42.21 -84.79 -6.53
CA SER A 2 -41.40 -84.29 -5.41
C SER A 2 -40.22 -83.52 -5.98
N ILE A 3 -40.12 -82.23 -5.67
CA ILE A 3 -38.95 -81.41 -6.04
C ILE A 3 -38.06 -81.38 -4.80
N GLU A 4 -37.05 -82.25 -4.77
CA GLU A 4 -35.91 -82.15 -3.86
C GLU A 4 -35.18 -80.84 -4.14
N THR A 5 -35.13 -79.96 -3.15
CA THR A 5 -34.24 -78.81 -3.15
C THR A 5 -33.01 -79.19 -2.33
N GLN A 6 -31.89 -79.41 -3.03
CA GLN A 6 -30.57 -79.63 -2.42
C GLN A 6 -30.13 -78.36 -1.68
N HIS A 7 -29.80 -78.51 -0.39
CA HIS A 7 -29.08 -77.48 0.36
C HIS A 7 -27.62 -77.39 -0.13
N PRO A 8 -27.09 -76.22 -0.51
CA PRO A 8 -25.67 -76.06 -0.79
C PRO A 8 -24.84 -76.17 0.49
N ALA A 9 -23.63 -76.71 0.34
CA ALA A 9 -22.65 -76.95 1.40
C ALA A 9 -22.28 -75.66 2.14
N SER A 10 -22.02 -75.82 3.44
CA SER A 10 -21.64 -74.79 4.41
C SER A 10 -20.60 -73.78 3.89
N ASP A 11 -20.99 -72.51 3.90
CA ASP A 11 -20.14 -71.33 3.75
C ASP A 11 -18.98 -71.37 4.79
N PRO A 12 -17.70 -71.13 4.42
CA PRO A 12 -16.62 -71.10 5.39
C PRO A 12 -16.88 -69.98 6.41
N LYS A 13 -16.97 -70.36 7.70
CA LYS A 13 -17.12 -69.41 8.81
C LYS A 13 -16.11 -68.26 8.66
N GLN A 14 -16.59 -67.05 8.37
CA GLN A 14 -15.79 -65.83 8.45
C GLN A 14 -15.04 -65.82 9.79
N GLN A 15 -13.71 -65.84 9.76
CA GLN A 15 -12.91 -65.61 10.95
C GLN A 15 -13.13 -64.16 11.39
N VAL A 16 -13.95 -63.97 12.42
CA VAL A 16 -14.10 -62.68 13.08
C VAL A 16 -12.79 -62.41 13.84
N TYR A 17 -11.93 -61.57 13.28
CA TYR A 17 -10.73 -61.08 13.97
C TYR A 17 -11.15 -60.21 15.16
N ARG A 18 -11.27 -60.82 16.34
CA ARG A 18 -11.45 -60.09 17.60
C ARG A 18 -10.08 -59.68 18.12
N THR A 19 -9.92 -58.40 18.47
CA THR A 19 -8.72 -57.94 19.17
C THR A 19 -8.59 -58.70 20.49
N THR A 20 -7.40 -59.21 20.80
CA THR A 20 -7.17 -59.84 22.10
C THR A 20 -7.15 -58.76 23.18
N SER A 21 -7.49 -59.12 24.42
CA SER A 21 -7.39 -58.20 25.58
C SER A 21 -6.00 -57.58 25.68
N GLU A 22 -4.96 -58.37 25.40
CA GLU A 22 -3.57 -57.92 25.32
C GLU A 22 -3.36 -56.80 24.26
N ARG A 23 -3.87 -56.98 23.04
CA ARG A 23 -3.77 -55.94 22.00
C ARG A 23 -4.55 -54.67 22.36
N THR A 24 -5.68 -54.81 23.05
CA THR A 24 -6.45 -53.67 23.56
C THR A 24 -5.67 -52.92 24.65
N VAL A 25 -4.97 -53.62 25.55
CA VAL A 25 -4.12 -53.00 26.57
C VAL A 25 -2.96 -52.23 25.92
N TYR A 26 -2.26 -52.81 24.94
CA TYR A 26 -1.20 -52.10 24.22
C TYR A 26 -1.73 -50.85 23.50
N MET A 27 -2.91 -50.92 22.87
CA MET A 27 -3.54 -49.76 22.26
C MET A 27 -3.84 -48.66 23.29
N MET A 28 -4.36 -49.01 24.47
CA MET A 28 -4.63 -48.06 25.55
C MET A 28 -3.35 -47.40 26.07
N VAL A 29 -2.26 -48.17 26.22
CA VAL A 29 -0.95 -47.63 26.66
C VAL A 29 -0.39 -46.65 25.63
N ILE A 30 -0.50 -46.95 24.32
CA ILE A 30 -0.08 -46.05 23.25
C ILE A 30 -0.90 -44.76 23.27
N MET A 31 -2.23 -44.86 23.37
CA MET A 31 -3.12 -43.70 23.48
C MET A 31 -2.75 -42.83 24.68
N LEU A 32 -2.51 -43.44 25.84
CA LEU A 32 -2.11 -42.74 27.06
C LEU A 32 -0.75 -42.06 26.88
N GLY A 33 0.20 -42.71 26.22
CA GLY A 33 1.50 -42.13 25.87
C GLY A 33 1.39 -40.90 24.96
N ILE A 34 0.55 -40.97 23.92
CA ILE A 34 0.28 -39.82 23.03
C ILE A 34 -0.33 -38.65 23.81
N CYS A 35 -1.30 -38.92 24.69
CA CYS A 35 -1.91 -37.88 25.52
C CYS A 35 -0.90 -37.24 26.47
N ILE A 36 -0.02 -38.03 27.09
CA ILE A 36 1.02 -37.51 28.00
C ILE A 36 2.03 -36.65 27.23
N VAL A 37 2.58 -37.15 26.13
CA VAL A 37 3.56 -36.40 25.32
C VAL A 37 2.93 -35.14 24.74
N GLY A 38 1.71 -35.23 24.21
CA GLY A 38 0.95 -34.08 23.72
C GLY A 38 0.69 -33.05 24.81
N GLY A 39 0.34 -33.49 26.02
CA GLY A 39 0.19 -32.61 27.18
C GLY A 39 1.49 -31.90 27.55
N ILE A 40 2.61 -32.62 27.58
CA ILE A 40 3.93 -32.03 27.87
C ILE A 40 4.29 -30.97 26.84
N ILE A 41 4.11 -31.23 25.54
CA ILE A 41 4.39 -30.24 24.47
C ILE A 41 3.47 -29.02 24.64
N PHE A 42 2.18 -29.24 24.85
CA PHE A 42 1.20 -28.18 25.03
C PHE A 42 1.54 -27.26 26.21
N PHE A 43 1.86 -27.82 27.37
CA PHE A 43 2.19 -27.02 28.56
C PHE A 43 3.62 -26.47 28.58
N SER A 44 4.59 -27.13 27.94
CA SER A 44 5.96 -26.60 27.85
C SER A 44 6.09 -25.43 26.88
N MET A 45 5.24 -25.38 25.85
CA MET A 45 5.14 -24.26 24.92
C MET A 45 3.97 -23.33 25.26
N TRP A 46 3.48 -23.35 26.51
CA TRP A 46 2.30 -22.60 26.97
C TRP A 46 2.35 -21.14 26.53
N ASP A 47 3.47 -20.46 26.77
CA ASP A 47 3.66 -19.05 26.41
C ASP A 47 3.59 -18.80 24.90
N TYR A 48 4.08 -19.72 24.06
CA TYR A 48 4.00 -19.63 22.60
C TYR A 48 2.56 -19.79 22.09
N TRP A 49 1.75 -20.64 22.71
CA TRP A 49 0.35 -20.84 22.31
C TRP A 49 -0.55 -19.65 22.66
N ILE A 50 -0.20 -18.87 23.69
CA ILE A 50 -0.98 -17.71 24.17
C ILE A 50 -0.33 -16.36 23.87
N SER A 51 0.83 -16.34 23.19
CA SER A 51 1.55 -15.10 22.88
C SER A 51 0.83 -14.23 21.85
N THR A 52 -0.11 -14.79 21.09
CA THR A 52 -0.99 -13.99 20.24
C THR A 52 -2.06 -13.35 21.12
N PRO A 53 -2.19 -12.01 21.14
CA PRO A 53 -3.25 -11.37 21.89
C PRO A 53 -4.60 -11.87 21.39
N ALA A 54 -5.53 -12.14 22.32
CA ALA A 54 -6.91 -12.44 21.96
C ALA A 54 -7.42 -11.36 20.98
N PRO A 55 -8.26 -11.69 19.98
CA PRO A 55 -8.70 -10.72 18.98
C PRO A 55 -9.33 -9.47 19.61
N VAL A 56 -10.03 -9.61 20.74
CA VAL A 56 -10.55 -8.48 21.52
C VAL A 56 -9.45 -7.62 22.15
N VAL A 57 -8.33 -8.19 22.58
CA VAL A 57 -7.18 -7.43 23.12
C VAL A 57 -6.39 -6.79 21.99
N ALA A 58 -6.28 -7.42 20.81
CA ALA A 58 -5.72 -6.79 19.61
C ALA A 58 -6.59 -5.62 19.10
N MET A 59 -7.91 -5.65 19.32
CA MET A 59 -8.82 -4.54 19.04
C MET A 59 -8.85 -3.46 20.14
N MET A 60 -8.34 -3.75 21.36
CA MET A 60 -8.39 -2.84 22.53
C MET A 60 -7.02 -2.29 22.93
N ALA A 61 -5.93 -2.95 22.54
CA ALA A 61 -4.64 -2.32 22.36
C ALA A 61 -4.85 -1.39 21.16
N GLY A 62 -5.23 -0.14 21.46
CA GLY A 62 -5.77 0.82 20.51
C GLY A 62 -5.05 0.74 19.17
N GLU A 63 -5.84 0.87 18.09
CA GLU A 63 -5.38 1.00 16.71
C GLU A 63 -4.01 1.67 16.73
N ALA A 64 -2.96 0.89 16.46
CA ALA A 64 -1.66 1.48 16.20
C ALA A 64 -1.89 2.29 14.93
N ASP A 65 -2.21 3.59 15.08
CA ASP A 65 -2.75 4.51 14.07
C ASP A 65 -2.67 3.88 12.69
N LEU A 66 -3.62 2.98 12.39
CA LEU A 66 -3.58 2.26 11.14
C LEU A 66 -4.05 3.32 10.18
N ALA A 67 -3.09 3.97 9.53
CA ALA A 67 -3.34 5.00 8.56
C ALA A 67 -4.52 4.55 7.70
N ALA A 68 -5.60 5.34 7.76
CA ALA A 68 -6.75 5.13 6.89
C ALA A 68 -6.22 4.92 5.46
N PRO A 69 -6.85 4.05 4.64
CA PRO A 69 -6.38 3.80 3.29
C PRO A 69 -6.15 5.15 2.62
N ALA A 70 -4.90 5.41 2.28
CA ALA A 70 -4.54 6.69 1.72
C ALA A 70 -5.37 6.90 0.46
N THR A 71 -5.96 8.08 0.34
CA THR A 71 -6.70 8.43 -0.87
C THR A 71 -5.71 8.41 -2.03
N ALA A 72 -6.04 7.70 -3.12
CA ALA A 72 -5.17 7.61 -4.29
C ALA A 72 -4.90 9.02 -4.86
N THR A 73 -3.64 9.40 -4.95
CA THR A 73 -3.18 10.66 -5.54
C THR A 73 -2.12 10.44 -6.64
N GLY A 74 -1.72 9.19 -6.91
CA GLY A 74 -0.58 8.83 -7.77
C GLY A 74 -0.87 7.75 -8.83
N LYS A 75 0.20 7.13 -9.33
CA LYS A 75 0.21 6.13 -10.42
C LYS A 75 -0.34 4.77 -9.95
N THR A 76 -1.03 4.07 -10.84
CA THR A 76 -1.39 2.65 -10.64
C THR A 76 -0.29 1.73 -11.20
N ILE A 77 0.20 0.82 -10.35
CA ILE A 77 1.14 -0.25 -10.67
C ILE A 77 0.39 -1.58 -10.60
N THR A 78 0.71 -2.52 -11.48
CA THR A 78 0.19 -3.89 -11.37
C THR A 78 1.35 -4.81 -11.05
N GLN A 79 1.17 -5.64 -10.03
CA GLN A 79 2.12 -6.67 -9.64
C GLN A 79 1.42 -8.02 -9.65
N ASP A 80 1.81 -8.87 -10.61
CA ASP A 80 1.35 -10.24 -10.68
C ASP A 80 2.27 -11.12 -9.83
N LEU A 81 1.67 -11.91 -8.94
CA LEU A 81 2.36 -12.78 -8.00
C LEU A 81 1.82 -14.20 -8.11
N THR A 82 2.70 -15.18 -8.09
CA THR A 82 2.34 -16.61 -8.03
C THR A 82 2.98 -17.23 -6.81
N PHE A 83 2.18 -17.80 -5.91
CA PHE A 83 2.72 -18.63 -4.83
C PHE A 83 3.33 -19.91 -5.40
N ILE A 84 4.57 -20.19 -5.03
CA ILE A 84 5.28 -21.40 -5.44
C ILE A 84 6.04 -22.02 -4.26
N GLU A 85 6.36 -23.31 -4.37
CA GLU A 85 7.14 -24.06 -3.37
C GLU A 85 8.28 -24.85 -4.00
N SER A 86 9.35 -25.05 -3.24
CA SER A 86 10.36 -26.05 -3.57
C SER A 86 9.75 -27.46 -3.54
N SER A 87 10.36 -28.39 -4.29
CA SER A 87 9.89 -29.77 -4.38
C SER A 87 9.87 -30.52 -3.04
N ASP A 88 10.64 -30.05 -2.06
CA ASP A 88 10.69 -30.57 -0.69
C ASP A 88 9.88 -29.73 0.33
N PHE A 89 9.16 -28.70 -0.13
CA PHE A 89 8.30 -27.80 0.66
C PHE A 89 9.01 -27.10 1.82
N ARG A 90 10.33 -26.91 1.71
CA ARG A 90 11.11 -26.20 2.73
C ARG A 90 11.25 -24.71 2.43
N THR A 91 11.11 -24.35 1.17
CA THR A 91 11.23 -22.98 0.68
C THR A 91 9.96 -22.61 -0.04
N LEU A 92 9.39 -21.48 0.37
CA LEU A 92 8.20 -20.90 -0.20
C LEU A 92 8.57 -19.53 -0.76
N ALA A 93 8.05 -19.19 -1.94
CA ALA A 93 8.35 -17.92 -2.57
C ALA A 93 7.18 -17.42 -3.43
N PHE A 94 7.29 -16.17 -3.86
CA PHE A 94 6.55 -15.61 -4.96
C PHE A 94 7.39 -15.69 -6.25
N ASN A 95 6.74 -16.10 -7.33
CA ASN A 95 7.19 -16.15 -8.73
C ASN A 95 8.34 -17.11 -9.06
N ALA A 96 9.44 -17.08 -8.30
CA ALA A 96 10.62 -17.92 -8.55
C ALA A 96 11.31 -18.33 -7.24
N LEU A 97 12.10 -19.41 -7.24
CA LEU A 97 12.80 -19.87 -6.03
C LEU A 97 14.05 -19.01 -5.76
N PRO A 98 14.57 -18.99 -4.52
CA PRO A 98 15.77 -18.21 -4.20
C PRO A 98 16.95 -18.51 -5.13
N GLY A 99 17.51 -17.46 -5.72
CA GLY A 99 18.61 -17.54 -6.69
C GLY A 99 18.17 -17.55 -8.16
N GLU A 100 16.87 -17.55 -8.43
CA GLU A 100 16.29 -17.36 -9.76
C GLU A 100 15.86 -15.90 -9.97
N ASP A 101 15.79 -15.49 -11.24
CA ASP A 101 15.24 -14.18 -11.60
C ASP A 101 13.77 -14.10 -11.19
N ASP A 102 13.34 -12.92 -10.73
CA ASP A 102 11.96 -12.66 -10.26
C ASP A 102 11.59 -13.36 -8.94
N ASN A 103 12.54 -13.89 -8.17
CA ASN A 103 12.25 -14.37 -6.81
C ASN A 103 11.81 -13.19 -5.92
N ASN A 104 10.58 -13.24 -5.39
CA ASN A 104 10.01 -12.24 -4.48
C ASN A 104 10.25 -10.79 -4.96
N PRO A 105 9.71 -10.37 -6.12
CA PRO A 105 10.08 -9.11 -6.75
C PRO A 105 9.83 -7.89 -5.85
N THR A 106 10.80 -6.99 -5.78
CA THR A 106 10.62 -5.72 -5.07
C THR A 106 9.73 -4.78 -5.88
N VAL A 107 8.65 -4.30 -5.25
CA VAL A 107 7.79 -3.26 -5.82
C VAL A 107 8.37 -1.90 -5.41
N HIS A 108 8.60 -1.03 -6.39
CA HIS A 108 8.98 0.36 -6.13
C HIS A 108 7.82 1.28 -6.48
N MET A 109 7.38 2.09 -5.52
CA MET A 109 6.30 3.04 -5.69
C MET A 109 6.52 4.30 -4.85
N ASN A 110 5.62 5.26 -4.92
CA ASN A 110 5.66 6.49 -4.15
C ASN A 110 4.42 6.62 -3.26
N VAL A 111 4.48 7.50 -2.26
CA VAL A 111 3.29 7.87 -1.48
C VAL A 111 2.17 8.33 -2.42
N GLY A 112 0.97 7.80 -2.21
CA GLY A 112 -0.21 8.08 -3.02
C GLY A 112 -0.37 7.20 -4.27
N ASP A 113 0.66 6.45 -4.67
CA ASP A 113 0.54 5.44 -5.73
C ASP A 113 -0.32 4.27 -5.23
N THR A 114 -1.01 3.62 -6.18
CA THR A 114 -1.77 2.39 -5.93
C THR A 114 -1.02 1.22 -6.57
N VAL A 115 -0.84 0.12 -5.85
CA VAL A 115 -0.44 -1.16 -6.44
C VAL A 115 -1.61 -2.12 -6.40
N VAL A 116 -1.92 -2.72 -7.55
CA VAL A 116 -2.89 -3.79 -7.71
C VAL A 116 -2.11 -5.11 -7.72
N PHE A 117 -2.32 -5.93 -6.71
CA PHE A 117 -1.75 -7.27 -6.63
C PHE A 117 -2.73 -8.28 -7.24
N ASN A 118 -2.32 -8.96 -8.31
CA ASN A 118 -3.03 -10.14 -8.79
C ASN A 118 -2.25 -11.37 -8.30
N VAL A 119 -2.89 -12.20 -7.50
CA VAL A 119 -2.21 -13.30 -6.81
C VAL A 119 -2.86 -14.61 -7.17
N ASP A 120 -2.05 -15.54 -7.69
CA ASP A 120 -2.45 -16.90 -8.01
C ASP A 120 -1.71 -17.92 -7.13
N ASN A 121 -2.41 -18.96 -6.69
CA ASN A 121 -1.79 -20.10 -6.06
C ASN A 121 -1.35 -21.13 -7.12
N GLY A 122 -0.12 -20.98 -7.62
CA GLY A 122 0.51 -21.93 -8.54
C GLY A 122 1.09 -23.18 -7.85
N GLY A 123 1.08 -23.18 -6.52
CA GLY A 123 1.62 -24.22 -5.67
C GLY A 123 0.62 -25.33 -5.30
N ILE A 124 1.05 -26.19 -4.38
CA ILE A 124 0.22 -27.28 -3.82
C ILE A 124 -0.32 -26.91 -2.44
N SER A 125 0.36 -26.05 -1.69
CA SER A 125 -0.04 -25.66 -0.33
C SER A 125 -1.18 -24.64 -0.37
N PHE A 126 -1.83 -24.44 0.76
CA PHE A 126 -2.79 -23.34 0.91
C PHE A 126 -2.06 -22.05 1.21
N HIS A 127 -2.45 -20.96 0.56
CA HIS A 127 -1.84 -19.65 0.75
C HIS A 127 -2.88 -18.55 0.96
N ALA A 128 -2.48 -17.47 1.60
CA ALA A 128 -3.30 -16.28 1.78
C ALA A 128 -2.36 -15.07 1.72
N PHE A 129 -2.82 -13.95 1.19
CA PHE A 129 -2.01 -12.77 0.91
C PHE A 129 -2.38 -11.62 1.84
N GLY A 130 -1.43 -10.73 2.12
CA GLY A 130 -1.66 -9.44 2.74
C GLY A 130 -0.42 -8.56 2.73
N VAL A 131 -0.60 -7.26 2.93
CA VAL A 131 0.48 -6.27 3.04
C VAL A 131 0.62 -5.81 4.49
N THR A 132 1.84 -5.60 4.96
CA THR A 132 2.14 -5.13 6.33
C THR A 132 3.40 -4.27 6.39
N GLN A 133 3.52 -3.41 7.40
CA GLN A 133 4.79 -2.77 7.77
C GLN A 133 5.62 -3.61 8.76
N GLY A 134 5.03 -4.68 9.32
CA GLY A 134 5.73 -5.53 10.28
C GLY A 134 6.90 -6.26 9.61
N THR A 135 8.10 -6.16 10.18
CA THR A 135 9.31 -6.83 9.68
C THR A 135 9.31 -8.34 9.92
N GLU A 136 8.45 -8.83 10.81
CA GLU A 136 8.32 -10.24 11.17
C GLU A 136 6.87 -10.62 11.51
N GLY A 137 6.58 -11.92 11.52
CA GLY A 137 5.26 -12.47 11.81
C GLY A 137 4.19 -12.12 10.77
N ILE A 138 2.93 -12.28 11.15
CA ILE A 138 1.75 -12.12 10.28
C ILE A 138 0.72 -11.11 10.82
N ALA A 139 1.10 -10.33 11.84
CA ALA A 139 0.24 -9.32 12.44
C ALA A 139 0.33 -7.99 11.68
N GLY A 140 -0.63 -7.08 11.92
CA GLY A 140 -0.62 -5.74 11.32
C GLY A 140 -0.82 -5.77 9.80
N ILE A 141 -1.67 -6.68 9.31
CA ILE A 141 -2.08 -6.66 7.91
C ILE A 141 -2.92 -5.41 7.68
N ILE A 142 -2.58 -4.68 6.62
CA ILE A 142 -3.26 -3.45 6.23
C ILE A 142 -4.64 -3.83 5.69
N PRO A 143 -5.72 -3.32 6.30
CA PRO A 143 -7.08 -3.67 5.89
C PRO A 143 -7.35 -3.36 4.42
N GLY A 144 -7.95 -4.31 3.71
CA GLY A 144 -8.27 -4.20 2.27
C GLY A 144 -7.20 -4.78 1.35
N SER A 145 -6.01 -5.10 1.86
CA SER A 145 -4.94 -5.74 1.09
C SER A 145 -5.04 -7.27 1.07
N GLU A 146 -5.99 -7.87 1.78
CA GLU A 146 -6.05 -9.32 1.97
C GLU A 146 -6.64 -10.06 0.77
N ILE A 147 -6.01 -11.17 0.38
CA ILE A 147 -6.60 -12.14 -0.56
C ILE A 147 -6.62 -13.51 0.12
N GLY A 148 -7.84 -14.00 0.36
CA GLY A 148 -8.04 -15.14 1.25
C GLY A 148 -7.78 -14.77 2.72
N THR A 149 -7.95 -15.75 3.60
CA THR A 149 -7.65 -15.59 5.04
C THR A 149 -7.06 -16.88 5.59
N MET A 150 -6.47 -16.86 6.79
CA MET A 150 -6.03 -18.10 7.45
C MET A 150 -7.14 -19.17 7.56
N SER A 151 -8.39 -18.73 7.76
CA SER A 151 -9.56 -19.62 7.86
C SER A 151 -10.16 -20.04 6.51
N ASN A 152 -9.82 -19.33 5.43
CA ASN A 152 -10.31 -19.57 4.08
C ASN A 152 -9.21 -19.19 3.07
N ALA A 153 -8.14 -19.98 3.08
CA ALA A 153 -6.98 -19.79 2.25
C ALA A 153 -7.25 -20.26 0.82
N LEU A 154 -6.50 -19.70 -0.13
CA LEU A 154 -6.54 -20.06 -1.55
C LEU A 154 -6.03 -21.49 -1.73
N LYS A 155 -6.85 -22.33 -2.39
CA LYS A 155 -6.45 -23.67 -2.81
C LYS A 155 -5.58 -23.63 -4.07
N PRO A 156 -4.88 -24.72 -4.41
CA PRO A 156 -4.14 -24.82 -5.66
C PRO A 156 -5.01 -24.43 -6.87
N GLY A 157 -4.51 -23.50 -7.69
CA GLY A 157 -5.20 -22.95 -8.85
C GLY A 157 -6.26 -21.89 -8.55
N GLU A 158 -6.48 -21.52 -7.28
CA GLU A 158 -7.30 -20.36 -6.90
C GLU A 158 -6.41 -19.10 -6.85
N GLY A 159 -7.04 -17.94 -7.03
CA GLY A 159 -6.38 -16.65 -7.00
C GLY A 159 -7.36 -15.53 -6.69
N GLY A 160 -6.85 -14.30 -6.64
CA GLY A 160 -7.64 -13.11 -6.42
C GLY A 160 -6.86 -11.83 -6.70
N SER A 161 -7.49 -10.70 -6.46
CA SER A 161 -6.86 -9.39 -6.62
C SER A 161 -7.17 -8.51 -5.43
N SER A 162 -6.21 -7.67 -5.04
CA SER A 162 -6.35 -6.66 -3.98
C SER A 162 -5.59 -5.40 -4.36
N GLU A 163 -5.95 -4.29 -3.72
CA GLU A 163 -5.31 -3.00 -3.93
C GLU A 163 -4.66 -2.54 -2.63
N PHE A 164 -3.47 -1.95 -2.76
CA PHE A 164 -2.78 -1.28 -1.67
C PHE A 164 -2.38 0.12 -2.12
N ILE A 165 -2.66 1.11 -1.26
CA ILE A 165 -2.27 2.50 -1.48
C ILE A 165 -1.31 2.90 -0.37
N ALA A 166 -0.14 3.38 -0.75
CA ALA A 166 0.88 3.77 0.19
C ALA A 166 0.58 5.17 0.75
N GLY A 167 0.30 5.27 2.06
CA GLY A 167 0.02 6.56 2.71
C GLY A 167 1.25 7.29 3.22
N GLU A 168 2.34 6.56 3.48
CA GLU A 168 3.56 7.10 4.06
C GLU A 168 4.79 6.47 3.40
N GLU A 169 5.90 7.20 3.44
CA GLU A 169 7.19 6.69 2.96
C GLU A 169 7.69 5.55 3.84
N GLY A 170 8.41 4.61 3.24
CA GLY A 170 9.05 3.53 3.98
C GLY A 170 9.00 2.19 3.28
N THR A 171 9.35 1.15 4.02
CA THR A 171 9.35 -0.23 3.54
C THR A 171 8.14 -0.97 4.09
N TYR A 172 7.33 -1.50 3.18
CA TYR A 172 6.24 -2.43 3.47
C TYR A 172 6.61 -3.80 2.91
N TYR A 173 5.87 -4.81 3.33
CA TYR A 173 6.08 -6.19 2.93
C TYR A 173 4.76 -6.78 2.46
N TYR A 174 4.75 -7.41 1.30
CA TYR A 174 3.68 -8.31 0.93
C TYR A 174 4.08 -9.73 1.31
N ILE A 175 3.17 -10.45 1.99
CA ILE A 175 3.50 -11.71 2.64
C ILE A 175 2.43 -12.77 2.41
N CYS A 176 2.83 -14.03 2.58
CA CYS A 176 1.86 -15.06 2.88
C CYS A 176 1.45 -15.00 4.36
N THR A 177 0.15 -14.87 4.62
CA THR A 177 -0.42 -14.73 5.97
C THR A 177 -0.73 -16.07 6.63
N VAL A 178 -0.44 -17.20 5.96
CA VAL A 178 -0.50 -18.52 6.57
C VAL A 178 0.69 -18.68 7.54
N PRO A 179 0.45 -19.07 8.81
CA PRO A 179 1.51 -19.19 9.81
C PRO A 179 2.67 -20.08 9.34
N GLY A 180 3.90 -19.59 9.47
CA GLY A 180 5.12 -20.31 9.07
C GLY A 180 5.56 -20.08 7.62
N HIS A 181 4.68 -19.57 6.74
CA HIS A 181 5.01 -19.45 5.31
C HIS A 181 5.94 -18.27 5.03
N ARG A 182 5.73 -17.15 5.73
CA ARG A 182 6.63 -15.99 5.67
C ARG A 182 8.05 -16.38 6.08
N GLU A 183 8.17 -17.14 7.16
CA GLU A 183 9.45 -17.62 7.71
C GLU A 183 10.16 -18.61 6.79
N GLN A 184 9.43 -19.28 5.88
CA GLN A 184 9.96 -20.14 4.83
C GLN A 184 10.34 -19.39 3.54
N GLY A 185 10.21 -18.06 3.54
CA GLY A 185 10.69 -17.19 2.46
C GLY A 185 9.59 -16.45 1.68
N MET A 186 8.32 -16.64 2.00
CA MET A 186 7.21 -16.07 1.23
C MET A 186 6.90 -14.63 1.66
N VAL A 187 7.86 -13.75 1.37
CA VAL A 187 7.84 -12.32 1.63
C VAL A 187 8.58 -11.58 0.52
N GLY A 188 7.98 -10.51 0.01
CA GLY A 188 8.67 -9.54 -0.83
C GLY A 188 8.48 -8.11 -0.32
N GLU A 189 9.27 -7.19 -0.86
CA GLU A 189 9.34 -5.81 -0.39
C GLU A 189 8.54 -4.86 -1.27
N ILE A 190 7.97 -3.84 -0.65
CA ILE A 190 7.42 -2.66 -1.30
C ILE A 190 8.19 -1.47 -0.75
N ILE A 191 8.98 -0.82 -1.60
CA ILE A 191 9.75 0.36 -1.24
C ILE A 191 8.97 1.59 -1.70
N VAL A 192 8.46 2.35 -0.73
CA VAL A 192 7.67 3.56 -0.94
C VAL A 192 8.57 4.79 -0.78
N GLY A 193 8.84 5.45 -1.90
CA GLY A 193 9.50 6.75 -1.97
C GLY A 193 8.54 7.93 -1.74
N PRO A 194 9.05 9.16 -1.76
CA PRO A 194 8.26 10.37 -1.53
C PRO A 194 7.16 10.53 -2.58
N ALA A 195 6.03 11.15 -2.20
CA ALA A 195 4.86 11.33 -3.06
C ALA A 195 5.22 11.89 -4.45
N GLN A 196 4.82 11.19 -5.52
CA GLN A 196 4.91 11.70 -6.88
C GLN A 196 3.67 12.54 -7.18
N GLY A 197 3.76 13.81 -6.81
CA GLY A 197 2.63 14.72 -6.77
C GLY A 197 2.57 15.37 -5.39
N GLY A 198 3.35 16.42 -5.23
CA GLY A 198 3.24 17.43 -4.20
C GLY A 198 2.57 17.07 -2.86
N GLY A 199 3.19 16.19 -2.07
CA GLY A 199 2.73 15.82 -0.73
C GLY A 199 3.71 16.23 0.37
N SER A 200 3.16 16.51 1.56
CA SER A 200 3.87 16.78 2.81
C SER A 200 4.41 15.49 3.44
N SER A 201 5.69 15.42 3.79
CA SER A 201 6.33 14.29 4.49
C SER A 201 6.38 14.44 6.02
N GLY A 202 5.73 15.45 6.61
CA GLY A 202 5.82 15.65 8.06
C GLY A 202 4.87 16.68 8.67
N LYS A 203 5.24 17.16 9.85
CA LYS A 203 4.51 18.21 10.58
C LYS A 203 5.11 19.57 10.26
N ALA A 204 4.25 20.57 10.03
CA ALA A 204 4.69 21.96 9.84
C ALA A 204 5.50 22.47 11.05
N ALA A 205 6.63 23.10 10.77
CA ALA A 205 7.43 23.79 11.76
C ALA A 205 6.72 25.07 12.25
N ALA A 206 7.14 25.57 13.42
CA ALA A 206 6.72 26.89 13.86
C ALA A 206 7.36 27.98 12.98
N PRO A 207 6.75 29.18 12.87
CA PRO A 207 7.31 30.26 12.07
C PRO A 207 8.77 30.55 12.40
N THR A 208 9.63 30.55 11.38
CA THR A 208 11.09 30.72 11.53
C THR A 208 11.47 32.19 11.70
N GLY A 209 10.64 33.11 11.19
CA GLY A 209 10.93 34.54 11.08
C GLY A 209 11.78 34.90 9.86
N VAL A 210 12.09 33.94 8.99
CA VAL A 210 12.69 34.19 7.67
C VAL A 210 11.56 34.46 6.67
N SER A 211 11.69 35.52 5.87
CA SER A 211 10.70 35.88 4.85
C SER A 211 11.30 35.82 3.45
N HIS A 212 10.54 35.30 2.49
CA HIS A 212 10.87 35.27 1.06
C HIS A 212 9.82 36.02 0.25
N GLU A 213 10.24 36.70 -0.80
CA GLU A 213 9.34 37.38 -1.74
C GLU A 213 9.57 36.87 -3.16
N PHE A 214 8.49 36.41 -3.79
CA PHE A 214 8.51 35.96 -5.18
C PHE A 214 7.49 36.74 -6.00
N THR A 215 7.88 37.07 -7.24
CA THR A 215 7.00 37.72 -8.22
C THR A 215 6.81 36.81 -9.42
N PHE A 216 5.56 36.61 -9.79
CA PHE A 216 5.11 35.85 -10.94
C PHE A 216 4.37 36.74 -11.91
N ASN A 217 4.77 36.70 -13.18
CA ASN A 217 4.07 37.35 -14.28
C ASN A 217 3.38 36.28 -15.11
N PHE A 218 2.07 36.33 -15.26
CA PHE A 218 1.37 35.47 -16.20
C PHE A 218 1.68 35.92 -17.64
N VAL A 219 2.23 35.01 -18.44
CA VAL A 219 2.59 35.24 -19.84
C VAL A 219 2.05 34.11 -20.72
N GLU A 220 1.93 34.38 -22.01
CA GLU A 220 1.32 33.48 -22.98
C GLU A 220 1.92 33.65 -24.38
N SER A 221 1.93 32.57 -25.15
CA SER A 221 2.33 32.60 -26.55
C SER A 221 1.34 33.39 -27.41
N ASP A 222 1.81 33.92 -28.53
CA ASP A 222 0.97 34.69 -29.48
C ASP A 222 -0.25 33.91 -29.98
N ASP A 223 -0.16 32.58 -30.02
CA ASP A 223 -1.23 31.66 -30.43
C ASP A 223 -2.10 31.14 -29.26
N PHE A 224 -1.83 31.59 -28.03
CA PHE A 224 -2.52 31.22 -26.78
C PHE A 224 -2.53 29.72 -26.46
N ARG A 225 -1.63 28.95 -27.07
CA ARG A 225 -1.52 27.51 -26.81
C ARG A 225 -0.65 27.19 -25.63
N THR A 226 0.29 28.07 -25.31
CA THR A 226 1.25 27.92 -24.23
C THR A 226 1.08 29.07 -23.26
N LEU A 227 0.87 28.70 -22.00
CA LEU A 227 0.73 29.64 -20.88
C LEU A 227 1.86 29.33 -19.90
N ALA A 228 2.47 30.35 -19.31
CA ALA A 228 3.58 30.17 -18.39
C ALA A 228 3.66 31.30 -17.35
N PHE A 229 4.44 31.06 -16.31
CA PHE A 229 4.91 32.07 -15.38
C PHE A 229 6.28 32.60 -15.82
N ASN A 230 6.41 33.92 -15.75
CA ASN A 230 7.60 34.74 -16.01
C ASN A 230 8.15 34.73 -17.44
N ALA A 231 8.30 33.57 -18.08
CA ALA A 231 8.82 33.45 -19.43
C ALA A 231 8.24 32.23 -20.16
N LEU A 232 8.29 32.21 -21.50
CA LEU A 232 7.80 31.08 -22.30
C LEU A 232 8.81 29.90 -22.28
N PRO A 233 8.39 28.67 -22.65
CA PRO A 233 9.29 27.53 -22.69
C PRO A 233 10.54 27.80 -23.55
N GLY A 234 11.71 27.55 -22.97
CA GLY A 234 13.01 27.79 -23.61
C GLY A 234 13.62 29.17 -23.31
N GLU A 235 12.94 30.02 -22.54
CA GLU A 235 13.45 31.31 -22.08
C GLU A 235 13.91 31.25 -20.61
N ASP A 236 14.85 32.12 -20.25
CA ASP A 236 15.36 32.21 -18.88
C ASP A 236 14.24 32.63 -17.90
N GLY A 237 14.10 31.89 -16.81
CA GLY A 237 13.10 32.16 -15.79
C GLY A 237 11.71 31.60 -16.10
N HIS A 238 11.56 30.75 -17.11
CA HIS A 238 10.34 29.97 -17.35
C HIS A 238 9.99 29.12 -16.13
N ASN A 239 8.78 29.32 -15.57
CA ASN A 239 8.21 28.53 -14.47
C ASN A 239 9.27 28.16 -13.38
N PRO A 240 9.86 29.16 -12.68
CA PRO A 240 11.01 28.90 -11.82
C PRO A 240 10.64 27.99 -10.64
N GLU A 241 11.50 27.05 -10.29
CA GLU A 241 11.35 26.27 -9.05
C GLU A 241 11.52 27.18 -7.84
N ILE A 242 10.62 27.05 -6.86
CA ILE A 242 10.70 27.74 -5.57
C ILE A 242 11.14 26.74 -4.51
N ARG A 243 12.09 27.13 -3.65
CA ARG A 243 12.52 26.36 -2.47
C ARG A 243 12.52 27.25 -1.24
N VAL A 244 11.88 26.81 -0.18
CA VAL A 244 11.80 27.47 1.14
C VAL A 244 11.87 26.43 2.24
N ASN A 245 12.10 26.82 3.49
CA ASN A 245 12.02 25.89 4.62
C ASN A 245 10.62 25.88 5.23
N SER A 246 10.26 24.78 5.88
CA SER A 246 9.05 24.71 6.71
C SER A 246 9.05 25.82 7.76
N GLY A 247 7.93 26.55 7.86
CA GLY A 247 7.78 27.68 8.77
C GLY A 247 8.31 29.03 8.25
N ASP A 248 8.93 29.09 7.07
CA ASP A 248 9.30 30.36 6.45
C ASP A 248 8.03 31.14 6.02
N GLU A 249 8.08 32.47 6.12
CA GLU A 249 7.05 33.34 5.59
C GLU A 249 7.29 33.60 4.11
N VAL A 250 6.26 33.44 3.28
CA VAL A 250 6.35 33.56 1.84
C VAL A 250 5.31 34.55 1.34
N THR A 251 5.80 35.60 0.68
CA THR A 251 4.96 36.56 -0.03
C THR A 251 5.03 36.31 -1.52
N ILE A 252 3.88 36.05 -2.13
CA ILE A 252 3.74 35.93 -3.58
C ILE A 252 3.06 37.18 -4.11
N THR A 253 3.62 37.74 -5.18
CA THR A 253 2.95 38.75 -6.03
C THR A 253 2.71 38.15 -7.40
N ALA A 254 1.48 38.22 -7.90
CA ALA A 254 1.12 37.73 -9.23
C ALA A 254 0.56 38.86 -10.09
N ASN A 255 1.15 39.10 -11.26
CA ASN A 255 0.75 40.14 -12.21
C ASN A 255 0.30 39.51 -13.53
N ASN A 256 -0.87 39.91 -14.03
CA ASN A 256 -1.34 39.49 -15.34
C ASN A 256 -0.75 40.39 -16.44
N MET A 257 0.39 39.98 -16.99
CA MET A 257 1.05 40.68 -18.09
C MET A 257 0.53 40.25 -19.48
N GLY A 258 -0.32 39.22 -19.51
CA GLY A 258 -0.96 38.68 -20.71
C GLY A 258 -2.29 39.35 -21.05
N LYS A 259 -3.02 38.72 -21.97
CA LYS A 259 -4.37 39.07 -22.43
C LYS A 259 -5.44 38.13 -21.88
N SER A 260 -5.06 36.91 -21.48
CA SER A 260 -5.96 35.93 -20.87
C SER A 260 -6.30 36.29 -19.42
N PHE A 261 -7.32 35.66 -18.85
CA PHE A 261 -7.67 35.81 -17.44
C PHE A 261 -6.90 34.80 -16.59
N HIS A 262 -6.36 35.22 -15.46
CA HIS A 262 -5.53 34.34 -14.62
C HIS A 262 -5.89 34.45 -13.14
N ALA A 263 -5.60 33.40 -12.38
CA ALA A 263 -5.70 33.37 -10.92
C ALA A 263 -4.57 32.48 -10.41
N PHE A 264 -4.05 32.73 -9.21
CA PHE A 264 -2.90 32.01 -8.66
C PHE A 264 -3.31 31.20 -7.42
N GLY A 265 -2.65 30.07 -7.21
CA GLY A 265 -2.64 29.36 -5.93
C GLY A 265 -1.49 28.38 -5.84
N VAL A 266 -1.01 28.15 -4.62
CA VAL A 266 -0.17 26.99 -4.29
C VAL A 266 -1.11 25.83 -3.96
N VAL A 267 -0.86 24.67 -4.58
CA VAL A 267 -1.69 23.48 -4.52
C VAL A 267 -0.86 22.26 -4.11
N SER A 268 -1.51 21.30 -3.45
CA SER A 268 -0.91 19.97 -3.21
C SER A 268 -0.96 19.11 -4.47
N ASN A 269 -1.98 19.25 -5.31
CA ASN A 269 -2.10 18.49 -6.55
C ASN A 269 -2.24 19.44 -7.76
N PRO A 270 -1.31 19.43 -8.72
CA PRO A 270 -1.35 20.35 -9.87
C PRO A 270 -2.51 20.05 -10.83
N GLU A 271 -3.10 18.86 -10.76
CA GLU A 271 -4.27 18.44 -11.54
C GLU A 271 -5.61 18.78 -10.83
N ASP A 272 -5.58 19.11 -9.53
CA ASP A 272 -6.76 19.56 -8.77
C ASP A 272 -6.60 21.02 -8.34
N PHE A 273 -7.17 21.92 -9.15
CA PHE A 273 -7.18 23.36 -8.91
C PHE A 273 -8.02 23.79 -7.69
N ASN A 274 -8.74 22.88 -7.02
CA ASN A 274 -9.41 23.16 -5.74
C ASN A 274 -8.52 22.83 -4.53
N SER A 275 -7.37 22.18 -4.74
CA SER A 275 -6.45 21.79 -3.68
C SER A 275 -5.53 22.94 -3.22
N VAL A 276 -6.01 24.18 -3.29
CA VAL A 276 -5.25 25.36 -2.85
C VAL A 276 -5.03 25.31 -1.35
N ILE A 277 -3.79 25.53 -0.94
CA ILE A 277 -3.34 25.45 0.46
C ILE A 277 -2.83 26.80 0.97
N TRP A 278 -2.72 26.91 2.29
CA TRP A 278 -2.13 28.03 3.03
C TRP A 278 -2.74 29.40 2.73
N ASP A 279 -4.01 29.44 2.32
CA ASP A 279 -4.68 30.68 1.90
C ASP A 279 -3.89 31.45 0.82
N SER A 280 -3.13 30.71 0.00
CA SER A 280 -2.22 31.25 -1.03
C SER A 280 -2.93 31.75 -2.30
N ALA A 281 -4.27 31.79 -2.30
CA ALA A 281 -5.03 32.20 -3.46
C ALA A 281 -4.85 33.71 -3.76
N ILE A 282 -4.59 34.04 -5.03
CA ILE A 282 -4.73 35.42 -5.54
C ILE A 282 -5.79 35.40 -6.63
N ALA A 283 -6.86 36.16 -6.40
CA ALA A 283 -8.11 36.08 -7.16
C ALA A 283 -8.74 34.68 -7.11
N ALA A 284 -9.74 34.42 -7.95
CA ALA A 284 -10.42 33.13 -8.01
C ALA A 284 -10.97 32.88 -9.42
N MET A 285 -11.29 31.62 -9.74
CA MET A 285 -11.92 31.28 -11.03
C MET A 285 -13.20 32.08 -11.32
N ALA A 286 -13.98 32.39 -10.28
CA ALA A 286 -15.21 33.16 -10.41
C ALA A 286 -14.98 34.67 -10.66
N ASN A 287 -13.80 35.18 -10.30
CA ASN A 287 -13.41 36.57 -10.49
C ASN A 287 -11.89 36.67 -10.69
N PRO A 288 -11.39 36.26 -11.87
CA PRO A 288 -9.95 36.19 -12.14
C PRO A 288 -9.36 37.58 -12.43
N LEU A 289 -8.04 37.68 -12.36
CA LEU A 289 -7.29 38.88 -12.73
C LEU A 289 -7.43 39.14 -14.23
N LYS A 290 -7.84 40.36 -14.58
CA LYS A 290 -7.87 40.85 -15.97
C LYS A 290 -6.48 41.28 -16.44
N PRO A 291 -6.27 41.46 -17.75
CA PRO A 291 -5.02 42.02 -18.28
C PRO A 291 -4.61 43.31 -17.57
N GLY A 292 -3.37 43.35 -17.08
CA GLY A 292 -2.81 44.47 -16.33
C GLY A 292 -3.19 44.54 -14.85
N GLU A 293 -4.07 43.65 -14.36
CA GLU A 293 -4.34 43.51 -12.92
C GLU A 293 -3.29 42.62 -12.25
N GLY A 294 -3.17 42.76 -10.93
CA GLY A 294 -2.30 41.92 -10.11
C GLY A 294 -2.80 41.87 -8.68
N GLY A 295 -2.15 41.03 -7.87
CA GLY A 295 -2.43 40.89 -6.46
C GLY A 295 -1.28 40.25 -5.71
N SER A 296 -1.39 40.19 -4.38
CA SER A 296 -0.39 39.58 -3.53
C SER A 296 -1.05 38.85 -2.36
N THR A 297 -0.39 37.80 -1.87
CA THR A 297 -0.74 37.05 -0.67
C THR A 297 0.52 36.71 0.12
N THR A 298 0.39 36.55 1.42
CA THR A 298 1.46 36.15 2.32
C THR A 298 0.99 34.99 3.18
N PHE A 299 1.79 33.93 3.28
CA PHE A 299 1.48 32.73 4.06
C PHE A 299 2.74 32.15 4.71
N ILE A 300 2.55 31.22 5.64
CA ILE A 300 3.63 30.44 6.24
C ILE A 300 3.74 29.10 5.53
N ALA A 301 4.92 28.76 5.03
CA ALA A 301 5.19 27.48 4.40
C ALA A 301 4.90 26.34 5.40
N GLY A 302 4.13 25.35 4.93
CA GLY A 302 3.65 24.25 5.76
C GLY A 302 4.72 23.21 6.07
N ALA A 303 4.32 21.95 6.15
CA ALA A 303 5.24 20.85 6.36
C ALA A 303 6.21 20.67 5.17
N PRO A 304 7.40 20.10 5.41
CA PRO A 304 8.30 19.70 4.33
C PRO A 304 7.59 18.82 3.32
N GLY A 305 7.85 19.04 2.04
CA GLY A 305 7.15 18.39 0.96
C GLY A 305 7.36 19.06 -0.39
N THR A 306 6.94 18.36 -1.43
CA THR A 306 6.76 19.00 -2.75
C THR A 306 5.36 19.59 -2.78
N TYR A 307 5.18 20.70 -3.49
CA TYR A 307 3.91 21.34 -3.80
C TYR A 307 4.04 21.98 -5.18
N TYR A 308 2.99 22.61 -5.68
CA TYR A 308 3.03 23.30 -6.96
C TYR A 308 2.35 24.64 -6.85
N TYR A 309 2.82 25.62 -7.62
CA TYR A 309 2.05 26.82 -7.87
C TYR A 309 1.48 26.74 -9.28
N ILE A 310 0.20 27.08 -9.43
CA ILE A 310 -0.51 26.93 -10.70
C ILE A 310 -1.34 28.18 -11.02
N CYS A 311 -1.70 28.33 -12.29
CA CYS A 311 -2.88 29.12 -12.63
C CYS A 311 -4.14 28.29 -12.38
N THR A 312 -4.99 28.74 -11.46
CA THR A 312 -6.17 27.99 -11.03
C THR A 312 -7.35 28.12 -11.99
N VAL A 313 -7.22 28.89 -13.08
CA VAL A 313 -8.23 28.93 -14.14
C VAL A 313 -8.22 27.58 -14.88
N PRO A 314 -9.38 26.91 -15.07
CA PRO A 314 -9.41 25.55 -15.60
C PRO A 314 -8.74 25.45 -16.97
N GLY A 315 -7.84 24.47 -17.11
CA GLY A 315 -7.08 24.23 -18.34
C GLY A 315 -5.78 25.01 -18.46
N HIS A 316 -5.58 26.12 -17.72
CA HIS A 316 -4.37 26.93 -17.89
C HIS A 316 -3.10 26.22 -17.40
N ALA A 317 -3.18 25.53 -16.26
CA ALA A 317 -2.09 24.69 -15.76
C ALA A 317 -1.72 23.57 -16.76
N LEU A 318 -2.72 22.96 -17.42
CA LEU A 318 -2.51 21.93 -18.46
C LEU A 318 -1.84 22.49 -19.73
N GLN A 319 -1.96 23.80 -19.97
CA GLN A 319 -1.27 24.51 -21.05
C GLN A 319 0.15 24.98 -20.66
N GLY A 320 0.64 24.56 -19.49
CA GLY A 320 2.00 24.79 -19.03
C GLY A 320 2.14 25.81 -17.90
N MET A 321 1.06 26.43 -17.42
CA MET A 321 1.11 27.50 -16.42
C MET A 321 1.14 26.93 -15.00
N GLN A 322 2.24 26.23 -14.69
CA GLN A 322 2.50 25.58 -13.41
C GLN A 322 4.01 25.49 -13.14
N GLY A 323 4.41 25.46 -11.87
CA GLY A 323 5.78 25.18 -11.45
C GLY A 323 5.88 24.58 -10.05
N SER A 324 7.06 24.10 -9.69
CA SER A 324 7.30 23.41 -8.42
C SER A 324 7.52 24.38 -7.26
N PHE A 325 6.94 24.06 -6.10
CA PHE A 325 7.13 24.75 -4.84
C PHE A 325 7.58 23.73 -3.79
N ILE A 326 8.86 23.76 -3.40
CA ILE A 326 9.44 22.79 -2.48
C ILE A 326 9.58 23.41 -1.10
N VAL A 327 9.11 22.69 -0.09
CA VAL A 327 9.33 22.99 1.33
C VAL A 327 10.32 21.96 1.87
N GLU A 328 11.43 22.42 2.43
CA GLU A 328 12.47 21.60 3.06
C GLU A 328 12.33 21.56 4.59
#